data_AF-A0A6G1JBF4-F1
#
_entry.id   AF-A0A6G1JBF4-F1
#
_cell.length_a   1.000
_cell.length_b   1.000
_cell.length_c   1.000
_cell.angle_alpha   90.00
_cell.angle_beta   90.00
_cell.angle_gamma   90.00
#
_symmetry.space_group_name_H-M   'P 1'
#
loop_
_entity.id
_entity.type
_entity.pdbx_description
1 polymer ?
#
loop_
_entity_poly.entity_id
_entity_poly.type
_entity_poly.pdbx_seq_one_letter_code
_entity_poly.pdbx_strand_id
1 'polypeptide(L)'
;MSADDQYEQQNDFTSNAPVGDAVDNDYASRTGQSQIPVQKDEASVEDPYDPATADSDEQLVQDEKDAIDRSNIMDTRTRGAAKKAGTYAEPGDEEGLPGPEDGTSAIRQ
;
A
#
# COMPACT_ATOMS: atom_id res chain seq x y z
N MET A 1 -32.35 -40.87 -7.50
CA MET A 1 -31.56 -39.93 -6.71
C MET A 1 -30.54 -40.75 -5.96
N SER A 2 -29.27 -40.43 -6.16
CA SER A 2 -28.14 -41.10 -5.52
C SER A 2 -28.04 -40.72 -4.04
N ALA A 3 -27.30 -41.48 -3.25
CA ALA A 3 -27.04 -41.13 -1.85
C ALA A 3 -26.28 -39.79 -1.73
N ASP A 4 -25.42 -39.49 -2.70
CA ASP A 4 -24.71 -38.21 -2.79
C ASP A 4 -25.68 -37.06 -3.07
N ASP A 5 -26.66 -37.25 -3.98
CA ASP A 5 -27.68 -36.23 -4.27
C ASP A 5 -28.51 -35.89 -3.01
N GLN A 6 -28.77 -36.88 -2.15
CA GLN A 6 -29.51 -36.69 -0.90
C GLN A 6 -28.68 -36.00 0.17
N TYR A 7 -27.38 -36.29 0.24
CA TYR A 7 -26.45 -35.66 1.19
C TYR A 7 -26.24 -34.18 0.85
N GLU A 8 -26.06 -33.85 -0.43
CA GLU A 8 -25.96 -32.46 -0.85
C GLU A 8 -27.28 -31.73 -0.62
N GLN A 9 -28.43 -32.29 -1.00
CA GLN A 9 -29.72 -31.61 -0.80
C GLN A 9 -30.07 -31.35 0.68
N GLN A 10 -29.58 -32.17 1.62
CA GLN A 10 -29.74 -31.93 3.06
C GLN A 10 -28.76 -30.89 3.63
N ASN A 11 -27.57 -30.73 3.05
CA ASN A 11 -26.49 -29.90 3.60
C ASN A 11 -26.21 -28.61 2.81
N ASP A 12 -26.66 -28.52 1.55
CA ASP A 12 -26.47 -27.38 0.64
C ASP A 12 -27.41 -26.21 0.99
N PHE A 13 -28.53 -26.49 1.65
CA PHE A 13 -29.41 -25.48 2.25
C PHE A 13 -29.30 -25.47 3.78
N THR A 14 -28.13 -25.12 4.31
CA THR A 14 -28.05 -24.73 5.71
C THR A 14 -28.58 -23.30 5.88
N SER A 15 -29.90 -23.16 6.07
CA SER A 15 -30.49 -22.02 6.79
C SER A 15 -29.99 -21.89 8.25
N ASN A 16 -29.02 -22.72 8.64
CA ASN A 16 -28.35 -22.82 9.94
C ASN A 16 -26.87 -22.39 9.89
N ALA A 17 -26.35 -22.01 8.72
CA ALA A 17 -25.10 -21.25 8.70
C ALA A 17 -25.36 -19.91 9.40
N PRO A 18 -24.48 -19.45 10.31
CA PRO A 18 -24.60 -18.10 10.83
C PRO A 18 -24.57 -17.16 9.62
N VAL A 19 -25.69 -16.47 9.39
CA VAL A 19 -25.71 -15.31 8.51
C VAL A 19 -24.88 -14.28 9.26
N GLY A 20 -23.56 -14.31 9.04
CA GLY A 20 -22.66 -13.33 9.63
C GLY A 20 -23.19 -11.95 9.30
N ASP A 21 -23.17 -11.06 10.28
CA ASP A 21 -23.40 -9.65 9.98
C ASP A 21 -22.26 -9.21 9.05
N ALA A 22 -22.61 -8.73 7.86
CA ALA A 22 -21.61 -8.27 6.90
C ALA A 22 -20.94 -6.96 7.36
N VAL A 23 -21.52 -6.35 8.40
CA VAL A 23 -21.07 -5.13 9.05
C VAL A 23 -20.50 -5.49 10.43
N ASP A 24 -19.21 -5.24 10.63
CA ASP A 24 -18.55 -5.36 11.93
C ASP A 24 -17.72 -4.10 12.20
N ASN A 25 -18.01 -3.38 13.28
CA ASN A 25 -17.26 -2.17 13.65
C ASN A 25 -16.55 -2.29 14.99
N ASP A 26 -16.40 -3.51 15.52
CA ASP A 26 -15.72 -3.74 16.80
C ASP A 26 -14.26 -3.26 16.77
N TYR A 27 -13.65 -3.19 15.59
CA TYR A 27 -12.31 -2.63 15.39
C TYR A 27 -12.25 -1.10 15.50
N ALA A 28 -13.37 -0.38 15.34
CA ALA A 28 -13.41 1.09 15.30
C ALA A 28 -13.38 1.72 16.71
N SER A 29 -13.52 0.89 17.75
CA SER A 29 -13.45 1.32 19.14
C SER A 29 -12.73 0.27 20.00
N ARG A 30 -12.18 0.67 21.16
CA ARG A 30 -11.63 -0.28 22.13
C ARG A 30 -11.89 0.20 23.55
N THR A 31 -11.92 -0.70 24.52
CA THR A 31 -12.09 -0.34 25.92
C THR A 31 -11.02 0.69 26.34
N GLY A 32 -11.46 1.88 26.79
CA GLY A 32 -10.56 2.98 27.19
C GLY A 32 -10.15 3.95 26.07
N GLN A 33 -10.53 3.70 24.81
CA GLN A 33 -10.34 4.63 23.69
C GLN A 33 -11.61 4.67 22.82
N SER A 34 -12.31 5.79 22.88
CA SER A 34 -13.59 6.00 22.18
C SER A 34 -13.46 6.34 20.70
N GLN A 35 -12.25 6.61 20.20
CA GLN A 35 -12.00 6.97 18.80
C GLN A 35 -10.64 6.43 18.35
N ILE A 36 -10.68 5.48 17.41
CA ILE A 36 -9.53 5.02 16.64
C ILE A 36 -9.68 5.63 15.24
N PRO A 37 -8.63 6.21 14.63
CA PRO A 37 -8.73 6.87 13.31
C PRO A 37 -8.77 5.84 12.18
N VAL A 38 -9.78 4.98 12.18
CA VAL A 38 -10.06 3.97 11.15
C VAL A 38 -11.46 4.23 10.60
N GLN A 39 -11.67 3.89 9.33
CA GLN A 39 -12.98 3.98 8.69
C GLN A 39 -13.82 2.78 9.09
N LYS A 40 -15.11 3.02 9.34
CA LYS A 40 -16.12 1.97 9.59
C LYS A 40 -16.52 1.30 8.28
N ASP A 41 -17.10 0.10 8.35
CA ASP A 41 -17.50 -0.65 7.16
C ASP A 41 -18.54 0.13 6.33
N GLU A 42 -19.49 0.80 6.99
CA GLU A 42 -20.52 1.61 6.33
C GLU A 42 -20.09 3.05 6.06
N ALA A 43 -18.88 3.44 6.43
CA ALA A 43 -18.42 4.81 6.18
C ALA A 43 -18.30 5.04 4.67
N SER A 44 -19.05 6.02 4.16
CA SER A 44 -18.90 6.46 2.78
C SER A 44 -17.45 6.88 2.54
N VAL A 45 -16.83 6.29 1.53
CA VAL A 45 -15.52 6.72 1.04
C VAL A 45 -15.76 7.82 0.01
N GLU A 46 -15.03 8.92 0.16
CA GLU A 46 -15.06 10.00 -0.83
C GLU A 46 -14.49 9.47 -2.15
N ASP A 47 -15.33 9.44 -3.18
CA ASP A 47 -14.89 9.18 -4.55
C ASP A 47 -14.53 10.54 -5.19
N PRO A 48 -13.28 10.77 -5.60
CA PRO A 48 -12.90 12.02 -6.26
C PRO A 48 -13.52 12.18 -7.65
N TYR A 49 -14.15 11.13 -8.19
CA TYR A 49 -14.75 11.13 -9.52
C TYR A 49 -16.28 11.26 -9.44
N ASP A 50 -16.86 12.08 -10.32
CA ASP A 50 -18.31 12.19 -10.45
C ASP A 50 -18.83 11.00 -11.28
N PRO A 51 -19.64 10.09 -10.69
CA PRO A 51 -20.10 8.88 -11.38
C PRO A 51 -20.96 9.18 -12.61
N ALA A 52 -21.55 10.38 -12.72
CA ALA A 52 -22.32 10.77 -13.90
C ALA A 52 -21.45 11.09 -15.12
N THR A 53 -20.17 11.42 -14.92
CA THR A 53 -19.25 11.83 -15.97
C THR A 53 -18.00 10.95 -16.08
N ALA A 54 -17.71 10.14 -15.06
CA ALA A 54 -16.52 9.29 -15.02
C ALA A 54 -16.49 8.24 -16.15
N ASP A 55 -17.64 7.76 -16.61
CA ASP A 55 -17.78 6.77 -17.71
C ASP A 55 -18.42 7.40 -18.95
N SER A 56 -18.03 8.64 -19.27
CA SER A 56 -18.54 9.36 -20.45
C SER A 56 -17.56 9.32 -21.62
N ASP A 57 -18.11 9.40 -22.84
CA ASP A 57 -17.30 9.45 -24.06
C ASP A 57 -16.34 10.66 -24.07
N GLU A 58 -16.72 11.77 -23.41
CA GLU A 58 -15.85 12.94 -23.27
C GLU A 58 -14.60 12.67 -22.42
N GLN A 59 -14.71 11.86 -21.36
CA GLN A 59 -13.55 11.44 -20.57
C GLN A 59 -12.62 10.57 -21.41
N LEU A 60 -13.15 9.59 -22.15
CA LEU A 60 -12.35 8.74 -23.03
C LEU A 60 -11.55 9.56 -24.05
N VAL A 61 -12.18 10.57 -24.66
CA VAL A 61 -11.49 11.47 -25.62
C VAL A 61 -10.38 12.29 -24.95
N GLN A 62 -10.57 12.71 -23.69
CA GLN A 62 -9.54 13.42 -22.95
C GLN A 62 -8.38 12.50 -22.59
N ASP A 63 -8.67 11.29 -22.11
CA ASP A 63 -7.68 10.26 -21.82
C ASP A 63 -6.85 9.89 -23.06
N GLU A 64 -7.49 9.75 -24.22
CA GLU A 64 -6.78 9.48 -25.48
C GLU A 64 -5.80 10.61 -25.86
N LYS A 65 -6.17 11.87 -25.60
CA LYS A 65 -5.28 13.01 -25.85
C LYS A 65 -4.12 13.03 -24.87
N ASP A 66 -4.39 12.81 -23.59
CA ASP A 66 -3.38 12.86 -22.53
C ASP A 66 -2.41 11.68 -22.64
N ALA A 67 -2.88 10.50 -23.06
CA ALA A 67 -2.05 9.31 -23.28
C ALA A 67 -1.04 9.50 -24.43
N ILE A 68 -1.40 10.29 -25.45
CA ILE A 68 -0.52 10.57 -26.59
C ILE A 68 0.37 11.79 -26.32
N ASP A 69 0.01 12.66 -25.36
CA ASP A 69 0.77 13.86 -25.04
C ASP A 69 2.09 13.54 -24.33
N ARG A 70 3.17 13.68 -25.10
CA ARG A 70 4.54 13.49 -24.61
C ARG A 70 4.97 14.59 -23.64
N SER A 71 4.28 15.73 -23.60
CA SER A 71 4.61 16.83 -22.68
C SER A 71 4.41 16.46 -21.21
N ASN A 72 3.51 15.50 -20.95
CA ASN A 72 3.25 14.92 -19.63
C ASN A 72 4.27 13.84 -19.22
N ILE A 73 5.17 13.44 -20.12
CA ILE A 73 6.22 12.46 -19.83
C ILE A 73 7.41 13.17 -19.19
N MET A 74 7.83 12.68 -18.01
CA MET A 74 9.04 13.19 -17.37
C MET A 74 10.29 12.71 -18.13
N ASP A 75 11.09 13.65 -18.61
CA ASP A 75 12.34 13.36 -19.34
C ASP A 75 13.42 12.69 -18.47
N THR A 76 13.33 12.85 -17.15
CA THR A 76 14.35 12.38 -16.20
C THR A 76 13.73 11.67 -15.01
N ARG A 77 14.52 10.80 -14.36
CA ARG A 77 14.08 10.08 -13.16
C ARG A 77 13.93 11.05 -11.99
N THR A 78 12.79 11.00 -11.31
CA THR A 78 12.44 11.89 -10.18
C THR A 78 13.23 11.65 -8.90
N ARG A 79 13.78 10.43 -8.72
CA ARG A 79 14.74 10.17 -7.64
C ARG A 79 16.12 10.46 -8.18
N GLY A 80 16.77 11.46 -7.56
CA GLY A 80 18.11 11.93 -7.91
C GLY A 80 18.98 10.75 -8.27
N ALA A 81 19.58 10.83 -9.46
CA ALA A 81 20.40 9.78 -10.05
C ALA A 81 21.19 9.05 -8.98
N ALA A 82 21.23 7.71 -9.07
CA ALA A 82 22.08 6.87 -8.24
C ALA A 82 23.41 7.60 -8.05
N LYS A 83 23.86 7.70 -6.79
CA LYS A 83 25.07 8.46 -6.45
C LYS A 83 26.17 8.12 -7.46
N LYS A 84 26.94 9.13 -7.88
CA LYS A 84 28.01 8.95 -8.90
C LYS A 84 28.82 7.69 -8.56
N ALA A 85 29.21 6.92 -9.58
CA ALA A 85 30.05 5.75 -9.37
C ALA A 85 31.26 6.12 -8.48
N GLY A 86 31.52 5.33 -7.44
CA GLY A 86 32.52 5.62 -6.41
C GLY A 86 32.02 6.38 -5.18
N THR A 87 30.73 6.75 -5.09
CA THR A 87 30.19 7.36 -3.85
C THR A 87 30.09 6.35 -2.69
N TYR A 88 29.92 5.07 -3.01
CA TYR A 88 30.00 3.98 -2.04
C TYR A 88 31.35 3.29 -2.20
N ALA A 89 32.42 3.99 -1.82
CA ALA A 89 33.74 3.41 -1.69
C ALA A 89 33.93 2.97 -0.24
N GLU A 90 34.53 1.79 -0.03
CA GLU A 90 34.98 1.39 1.30
C GLU A 90 36.11 2.33 1.74
N PRO A 91 36.11 2.78 3.00
CA PRO A 91 37.21 3.60 3.52
C PRO A 91 38.52 2.82 3.43
N GLY A 92 39.61 3.50 3.06
CA GLY A 92 40.94 2.90 3.09
C GLY A 92 41.38 2.52 4.50
N ASP A 93 42.43 1.69 4.63
CA ASP A 93 42.91 1.17 5.91
C ASP A 93 43.24 2.25 6.95
N GLU A 94 43.55 3.47 6.51
CA GLU A 94 43.90 4.62 7.34
C GLU A 94 42.77 5.68 7.42
N GLU A 95 41.70 5.51 6.65
CA GLU A 95 40.61 6.48 6.55
C GLU A 95 39.64 6.34 7.72
N GLY A 96 39.57 7.37 8.57
CA GLY A 96 38.76 7.38 9.79
C GLY A 96 39.49 6.85 11.04
N LEU A 97 40.73 6.40 10.89
CA LEU A 97 41.63 6.17 12.02
C LEU A 97 42.28 7.48 12.46
N PRO A 98 42.52 7.68 13.78
CA PRO A 98 43.30 8.81 14.25
C PRO A 98 44.74 8.73 13.71
N GLY A 99 45.38 9.87 13.48
CA GLY A 99 46.73 9.93 12.91
C GLY A 99 47.76 9.18 13.78
N PRO A 100 48.89 8.73 13.21
CA PRO A 100 49.89 7.96 13.95
C PRO A 100 50.49 8.72 15.14
N GLU A 101 50.47 10.05 15.08
CA GLU A 101 50.85 10.98 16.15
C GLU A 101 49.81 11.14 17.28
N ASP A 102 48.56 10.72 17.07
CA ASP A 102 47.45 10.95 18.02
C ASP A 102 47.34 9.84 19.08
N GLY A 103 48.05 8.71 18.90
CA GLY A 103 48.28 7.68 19.93
C GLY A 103 47.03 6.99 20.51
N THR A 104 45.84 7.25 19.97
CA THR A 104 44.56 6.77 20.48
C THR A 104 44.17 5.43 19.86
N SER A 105 44.80 4.35 20.30
CA SER A 105 44.27 3.00 20.07
C SER A 105 42.99 2.82 20.91
N ALA A 106 41.83 2.63 20.28
CA ALA A 106 40.57 2.41 20.98
C ALA A 106 40.54 1.03 21.67
N ILE A 107 41.17 0.93 22.84
CA ILE A 107 40.95 -0.18 23.76
C ILE A 107 39.65 0.15 24.50
N ARG A 108 38.54 -0.47 24.09
CA ARG A 108 37.35 -0.50 24.95
C ARG A 108 37.67 -1.39 26.14
N GLN A 109 37.75 -0.79 27.34
CA GLN A 109 37.67 -1.53 28.60
C GLN A 109 36.25 -2.04 28.83
#